data_AF-A0A8T9BXY4-F1
#
_entry.id   AF-A0A8T9BXY4-F1
#
_cell.length_a   1.000
_cell.length_b   1.000
_cell.length_c   1.000
_cell.angle_alpha   90.00
_cell.angle_beta   90.00
_cell.angle_gamma   90.00
#
_symmetry.space_group_name_H-M   'P 1'
#
loop_
_entity.id
_entity.type
_entity.pdbx_description
1 polymer ?
#
loop_
_entity_poly.entity_id
_entity_poly.type
_entity_poly.pdbx_seq_one_letter_code
_entity_poly.pdbx_strand_id
1 'polypeptide(L)'
;MYGRILISLSSIGQILGPFIADFNDTHVTNPRWPPHARFHNGQTMSMGLCLGLITLFYTHRRTKSVNEEKESLRTAAVFGSLYWITGLSAILYPGSAGMDPEFGDGFPQFWMF
;
A
#
# COMPACT_ATOMS: atom_id res chain seq x y z
N MET A 1 0.53 -13.65 -19.50
CA MET A 1 1.57 -12.60 -19.38
C MET A 1 1.04 -11.31 -18.78
N TYR A 2 -0.05 -10.72 -19.28
CA TYR A 2 -0.58 -9.43 -18.77
C TYR A 2 -0.85 -9.38 -17.26
N GLY A 3 -1.43 -10.44 -16.67
CA GLY A 3 -1.70 -10.47 -15.23
C GLY A 3 -0.45 -10.29 -14.36
N ARG A 4 0.68 -10.91 -14.72
CA ARG A 4 1.95 -10.75 -14.00
C ARG A 4 2.47 -9.32 -14.09
N ILE A 5 2.31 -8.68 -15.25
CA ILE A 5 2.70 -7.28 -15.46
C ILE A 5 1.86 -6.36 -14.57
N LEU A 6 0.54 -6.53 -14.58
CA LEU A 6 -0.38 -5.72 -13.77
C LEU A 6 -0.11 -5.88 -12.26
N ILE A 7 0.08 -7.11 -11.78
CA ILE A 7 0.40 -7.37 -10.37
C ILE A 7 1.76 -6.76 -10.02
N SER A 8 2.76 -6.86 -10.90
CA SER A 8 4.08 -6.27 -10.65
C SER A 8 4.01 -4.74 -10.58
N LEU A 9 3.27 -4.10 -11.49
CA LEU A 9 3.07 -2.64 -11.47
C LEU A 9 2.35 -2.19 -10.19
N SER A 10 1.27 -2.87 -9.79
CA SER A 10 0.59 -2.63 -8.52
C SER A 10 1.55 -2.74 -7.33
N SER A 11 2.36 -3.80 -7.29
CA SER A 11 3.31 -4.02 -6.19
C SER A 11 4.42 -2.97 -6.11
N ILE A 12 4.87 -2.43 -7.25
CA ILE A 12 5.81 -1.30 -7.27
C ILE A 12 5.14 -0.05 -6.68
N GLY A 13 3.87 0.18 -7.02
CA GLY A 13 3.03 1.21 -6.39
C GLY A 13 2.96 1.06 -4.87
N GLN A 14 2.78 -0.17 -4.37
CA GLN A 14 2.77 -0.44 -2.92
C GLN A 14 4.12 -0.19 -2.23
N ILE A 15 5.23 -0.50 -2.92
CA ILE A 15 6.58 -0.32 -2.39
C ILE A 15 6.95 1.17 -2.30
N LEU A 16 6.61 1.95 -3.33
CA LEU A 16 7.08 3.33 -3.47
C LEU A 16 6.04 4.36 -3.05
N GLY A 17 4.78 4.14 -3.40
CA GLY A 17 3.67 5.07 -3.19
C GLY A 17 3.59 5.61 -1.77
N PRO A 18 3.62 4.77 -0.72
CA PRO A 18 3.51 5.25 0.65
C PRO A 18 4.71 6.10 1.08
N PHE A 19 5.91 5.79 0.61
CA PHE A 19 7.09 6.61 0.90
C PHE A 19 7.06 7.95 0.17
N ILE A 20 6.55 7.98 -1.07
CA ILE A 20 6.38 9.22 -1.82
C ILE A 20 5.30 10.11 -1.19
N ALA A 21 4.18 9.49 -0.78
CA ALA A 21 3.03 10.20 -0.23
C ALA A 21 3.20 10.65 1.21
N ASP A 22 3.90 9.86 2.04
CA ASP A 22 3.87 10.03 3.49
C ASP A 22 5.23 10.46 4.08
N PHE A 23 6.34 10.36 3.34
CA PHE A 23 7.65 10.82 3.82
C PHE A 23 7.86 12.33 3.58
N ASN A 24 6.98 13.15 4.16
CA ASN A 24 7.04 14.62 4.03
C ASN A 24 6.40 15.32 5.24
N ASP A 25 6.45 16.64 5.21
CA ASP A 25 6.01 17.57 6.25
C ASP A 25 4.49 17.60 6.46
N THR A 26 3.73 17.03 5.54
CA THR A 26 2.27 16.82 5.71
C THR A 26 1.94 15.53 6.47
N HIS A 27 2.87 14.58 6.57
CA HIS A 27 2.66 13.25 7.15
C HIS A 27 3.75 12.89 8.18
N VAL A 28 4.61 11.90 7.91
CA VAL A 28 5.48 11.28 8.95
C VAL A 28 6.46 12.26 9.60
N THR A 29 6.84 13.34 8.89
CA THR A 29 7.71 14.39 9.44
C THR A 29 6.95 15.63 9.92
N ASN A 30 5.60 15.61 9.88
CA ASN A 30 4.76 16.70 10.39
C ASN A 30 5.02 16.91 11.89
N PRO A 31 5.46 18.12 12.32
CA PRO A 31 5.75 18.37 13.72
C PRO A 31 4.50 18.39 14.62
N ARG A 32 3.31 18.60 14.04
CA ARG A 32 2.04 18.65 14.79
C ARG A 32 1.39 17.29 14.98
N TRP A 33 1.79 16.26 14.23
CA TRP A 33 1.35 14.90 14.47
C TRP A 33 1.80 14.40 15.84
N PRO A 34 0.90 13.82 16.66
CA PRO A 34 1.30 13.11 17.86
C PRO A 34 2.29 11.99 17.52
N PRO A 35 3.22 11.63 18.43
CA PRO A 35 4.19 10.56 18.18
C PRO A 35 3.55 9.24 17.70
N HIS A 36 2.36 8.91 18.20
CA HIS A 36 1.66 7.68 17.84
C HIS A 36 1.11 7.68 16.40
N ALA A 37 0.68 8.84 15.88
CA ALA A 37 0.27 8.94 14.48
C ALA A 37 1.44 8.67 13.53
N ARG A 38 2.62 9.23 13.83
CA ARG A 38 3.86 8.95 13.09
C ARG A 38 4.25 7.47 13.14
N PHE A 39 4.08 6.82 14.29
CA PHE A 39 4.32 5.37 14.43
C PHE A 39 3.41 4.55 13.49
N HIS A 40 2.10 4.81 13.51
CA HIS A 40 1.17 4.09 12.65
C HIS A 40 1.35 4.42 11.17
N ASN A 41 1.74 5.64 10.82
CA ASN A 41 2.07 5.99 9.45
C ASN A 41 3.34 5.28 8.96
N GLY A 42 4.42 5.26 9.76
CA GLY A 42 5.61 4.46 9.47
C GLY A 42 5.32 2.96 9.36
N GLN A 43 4.38 2.45 10.17
CA GLN A 43 3.85 1.09 10.05
C GLN A 43 3.17 0.88 8.69
N THR A 44 2.30 1.80 8.24
CA THR A 44 1.64 1.72 6.93
C THR A 44 2.64 1.73 5.78
N MET A 45 3.64 2.61 5.82
CA MET A 45 4.70 2.65 4.81
C MET A 45 5.49 1.34 4.74
N SER A 46 5.88 0.82 5.91
CA SER A 46 6.58 -0.47 6.01
C SER A 46 5.71 -1.64 5.55
N MET A 47 4.40 -1.59 5.81
CA MET A 47 3.44 -2.59 5.34
C MET A 47 3.34 -2.59 3.81
N GLY A 48 3.30 -1.42 3.18
CA GLY A 48 3.32 -1.29 1.71
C GLY A 48 4.57 -1.92 1.09
N LEU A 49 5.74 -1.64 1.66
CA LEU A 49 7.02 -2.27 1.25
C LEU A 49 6.95 -3.81 1.37
N CYS A 50 6.57 -4.33 2.54
CA CYS A 50 6.52 -5.76 2.79
C CYS A 50 5.51 -6.48 1.89
N LEU A 51 4.30 -5.92 1.74
CA LEU A 51 3.24 -6.48 0.89
C LEU A 51 3.61 -6.42 -0.59
N GLY A 52 4.25 -5.35 -1.05
CA GLY A 52 4.70 -5.27 -2.44
C GLY A 52 5.84 -6.25 -2.73
N LEU A 53 6.81 -6.40 -1.83
CA LEU A 53 7.92 -7.37 -1.99
C LEU A 53 7.41 -8.81 -2.01
N ILE A 54 6.52 -9.19 -1.08
CA ILE A 54 5.96 -10.55 -1.06
C ILE A 54 5.07 -10.79 -2.30
N THR A 55 4.35 -9.77 -2.79
CA THR A 55 3.59 -9.83 -4.03
C THR A 55 4.50 -10.08 -5.23
N LEU A 56 5.63 -9.37 -5.35
CA LEU A 56 6.63 -9.62 -6.41
C LEU A 56 7.21 -11.03 -6.33
N PHE A 57 7.55 -11.48 -5.12
CA PHE A 57 8.07 -12.83 -4.90
C PHE A 57 7.08 -13.90 -5.39
N TYR A 58 5.82 -13.87 -4.93
CA TYR A 58 4.82 -14.85 -5.38
C TYR A 58 4.43 -14.67 -6.85
N THR A 59 4.57 -13.47 -7.40
CA THR A 59 4.37 -13.26 -8.83
C THR A 59 5.44 -13.99 -9.62
N HIS A 60 6.73 -13.91 -9.25
CA HIS A 60 7.84 -14.37 -10.09
C HIS A 60 8.57 -15.62 -9.60
N ARG A 61 8.18 -16.21 -8.47
CA ARG A 61 8.84 -17.43 -7.96
C ARG A 61 8.72 -18.59 -8.94
N ARG A 62 9.74 -19.46 -8.93
CA ARG A 62 9.73 -20.70 -9.70
C ARG A 62 8.70 -21.68 -9.12
N THR A 63 7.94 -22.32 -9.99
CA THR A 63 6.93 -23.32 -9.64
C THR A 63 7.15 -24.60 -10.47
N LYS A 64 6.81 -25.76 -9.90
CA LYS A 64 7.06 -27.08 -10.50
C LYS A 64 5.85 -27.63 -11.24
N SER A 65 4.67 -27.03 -11.04
CA SER A 65 3.42 -27.46 -11.68
C SER A 65 2.51 -26.28 -11.99
N VAL A 66 1.56 -26.50 -12.90
CA VAL A 66 0.52 -25.51 -13.25
C VAL A 66 -0.36 -25.16 -12.04
N ASN A 67 -0.67 -26.14 -11.18
CA ASN A 67 -1.45 -25.87 -9.97
C ASN A 67 -0.66 -24.98 -8.99
N GLU A 68 0.62 -25.25 -8.80
CA GLU A 68 1.48 -24.42 -7.96
C GLU A 68 1.62 -22.99 -8.51
N GLU A 69 1.70 -22.83 -9.83
CA GLU A 69 1.70 -21.51 -10.48
C GLU A 69 0.40 -20.74 -10.19
N LYS A 70 -0.76 -21.39 -10.34
CA LYS A 70 -2.06 -20.77 -10.06
C LYS A 70 -2.19 -20.34 -8.61
N GLU A 71 -1.80 -21.20 -7.67
CA GLU A 71 -1.79 -20.88 -6.25
C GLU A 71 -0.82 -19.73 -5.95
N SER A 72 0.36 -19.72 -6.58
CA SER A 72 1.30 -18.61 -6.45
C SER A 72 0.70 -17.27 -6.89
N LEU A 73 0.05 -17.23 -8.05
CA LEU A 73 -0.55 -16.01 -8.58
C LEU A 73 -1.77 -15.57 -7.75
N ARG A 74 -2.55 -16.51 -7.20
CA ARG A 74 -3.65 -16.20 -6.25
C ARG A 74 -3.10 -15.56 -4.98
N THR A 75 -2.05 -16.14 -4.40
CA THR A 75 -1.39 -15.58 -3.21
C THR A 75 -0.81 -14.19 -3.49
N ALA A 76 -0.18 -13.99 -4.65
CA ALA A 76 0.29 -12.67 -5.07
C ALA A 76 -0.87 -11.67 -5.19
N ALA A 77 -2.01 -12.07 -5.77
CA ALA A 77 -3.17 -11.20 -5.89
C ALA A 77 -3.75 -10.82 -4.52
N VAL A 78 -3.84 -11.77 -3.58
CA VAL A 78 -4.32 -11.49 -2.21
C VAL A 78 -3.42 -10.47 -1.52
N PHE A 79 -2.10 -10.71 -1.45
CA PHE A 79 -1.18 -9.76 -0.84
C PHE A 79 -1.17 -8.40 -1.57
N GLY A 80 -1.20 -8.45 -2.90
CA GLY A 80 -1.25 -7.28 -3.77
C GLY A 80 -2.55 -6.48 -3.67
N SER A 81 -3.61 -7.02 -3.09
CA SER A 81 -4.88 -6.30 -2.87
C SER A 81 -5.04 -5.78 -1.46
N LEU A 82 -4.46 -6.44 -0.45
CA LEU A 82 -4.70 -6.10 0.96
C LEU A 82 -4.32 -4.65 1.29
N TYR A 83 -3.18 -4.16 0.80
CA TYR A 83 -2.76 -2.77 1.03
C TYR A 83 -3.84 -1.77 0.56
N TRP A 84 -4.30 -1.92 -0.68
CA TRP A 84 -5.28 -1.04 -1.30
C TRP A 84 -6.65 -1.12 -0.63
N ILE A 85 -7.13 -2.33 -0.32
CA ILE A 85 -8.40 -2.53 0.40
C ILE A 85 -8.36 -1.83 1.76
N THR A 86 -7.27 -2.02 2.51
CA THR A 86 -7.16 -1.41 3.83
C THR A 86 -7.05 0.11 3.76
N GLY A 87 -6.32 0.66 2.79
CA GLY A 87 -6.25 2.11 2.57
C GLY A 87 -7.57 2.73 2.14
N LEU A 88 -8.31 2.11 1.21
CA LEU A 88 -9.66 2.55 0.84
C LEU A 88 -10.65 2.49 2.01
N SER A 89 -10.54 1.45 2.85
CA SER A 89 -11.40 1.31 4.02
C SER A 89 -11.06 2.29 5.15
N ALA A 90 -9.89 2.94 5.11
CA ALA A 90 -9.42 3.80 6.19
C ALA A 90 -10.37 4.96 6.49
N ILE A 91 -11.10 5.45 5.49
CA ILE A 91 -12.08 6.54 5.66
C ILE A 91 -13.31 6.14 6.49
N LEU A 92 -13.52 4.83 6.71
CA LEU A 92 -14.67 4.33 7.48
C LEU A 92 -14.45 4.42 8.99
N TYR A 93 -13.22 4.68 9.45
CA TYR A 93 -12.93 4.78 10.88
C TYR A 93 -13.32 6.17 11.43
N PRO A 94 -13.95 6.25 12.61
CA PRO A 94 -14.39 7.52 13.18
C PRO A 94 -13.26 8.55 13.29
N GLY A 95 -13.50 9.75 12.75
CA GLY A 95 -12.53 10.86 12.80
C GLY A 95 -11.37 10.75 11.82
N SER A 96 -11.36 9.76 10.92
CA SER A 96 -10.39 9.70 9.82
C SER A 96 -10.71 10.73 8.72
N ALA A 97 -9.67 11.21 8.04
CA ALA A 97 -9.76 12.10 6.91
C ALA A 97 -8.64 11.78 5.91
N GLY A 98 -8.83 12.17 4.64
CA GLY A 98 -7.81 12.01 3.61
C GLY A 98 -6.61 12.95 3.79
N MET A 99 -6.78 14.01 4.56
CA MET A 99 -5.78 15.04 4.78
C MET A 99 -6.12 15.78 6.07
N ASP A 100 -5.10 16.29 6.76
CA ASP A 100 -5.32 17.14 7.93
C ASP A 100 -5.97 18.48 7.52
N PRO A 101 -6.89 19.03 8.33
CA PRO A 101 -7.62 20.27 7.99
C PRO A 101 -6.74 21.47 7.68
N GLU A 102 -5.50 21.48 8.16
CA GLU A 102 -4.53 22.53 7.88
C GLU A 102 -4.13 22.65 6.39
N PHE A 103 -4.26 21.56 5.63
CA PHE A 103 -3.82 21.47 4.24
C PHE A 103 -5.02 21.59 3.28
N GLY A 104 -6.22 21.81 3.84
CA GLY A 104 -7.48 21.98 3.12
C GLY A 104 -8.42 20.79 3.29
N ASP A 105 -9.45 20.80 2.44
CA ASP A 105 -10.47 19.76 2.38
C ASP A 105 -10.24 18.89 1.13
N GLY A 106 -10.24 17.56 1.28
CA GLY A 106 -10.18 16.65 0.13
C GLY A 106 -9.51 15.31 0.40
N PHE A 107 -9.17 14.62 -0.69
CA PHE A 107 -8.46 13.34 -0.67
C PHE A 107 -7.45 13.29 -1.84
N PRO A 108 -6.32 14.00 -1.73
CA PRO A 108 -5.33 14.08 -2.81
C PRO A 108 -4.72 12.72 -3.18
N GLN A 109 -4.74 11.76 -2.25
CA GLN A 109 -4.26 10.40 -2.44
C GLN A 109 -5.23 9.55 -3.29
N PHE A 110 -6.43 10.04 -3.63
CA PHE A 110 -7.43 9.31 -4.40
C PHE A 110 -6.87 8.69 -5.69
N TRP A 111 -6.02 9.42 -6.41
CA TRP A 111 -5.46 8.94 -7.69
C TRP A 111 -4.42 7.82 -7.55
N MET A 112 -3.98 7.54 -6.32
CA MET A 112 -3.07 6.43 -6.03
C MET A 112 -3.80 5.14 -5.66
N PHE A 113 -5.11 5.21 -5.36
CA PHE A 113 -5.97 4.07 -5.04
C PHE A 113 -6.80 3.63 -6.25
#